data_AF-A0A7C8CSB9-F1
#
_entry.id   AF-A0A7C8CSB9-F1
#
_cell.length_a   1.000
_cell.length_b   1.000
_cell.length_c   1.000
_cell.angle_alpha   90.00
_cell.angle_beta   90.00
_cell.angle_gamma   90.00
#
_symmetry.space_group_name_H-M   'P 1'
#
loop_
_entity.id
_entity.type
_entity.pdbx_description
1 polymer ?
#
loop_
_entity_poly.entity_id
_entity_poly.type
_entity_poly.pdbx_seq_one_letter_code
_entity_poly.pdbx_strand_id
1 'polypeptide(L)'
;MGPLFRVASYNVHRWAGLNGRGKPDLTRAGSVIEELDADMIALQEVLRPLGDESPLEDLAQDLGLHLAFAANRKHKRGELGNAILSRFPITTISVLDLFSSRIERRCALAAGFDTGSGIFGLVATHLSLVDRTRRRQVQMLLKHPQWNAGPAVLVGDMNAWRECKASQSLEDTLHRHSNVDWPATFPASRPILALDRIYASGAKVISVSAHDTPTARRASDHLPVVAELRLLPSADSG
;
A
#
# COMPACT_ATOMS: atom_id res chain seq x y z
N MET A 1 10.65 -21.28 -13.01
CA MET A 1 9.87 -20.64 -11.92
C MET A 1 9.79 -19.16 -12.24
N GLY A 2 8.66 -18.49 -11.97
CA GLY A 2 8.52 -17.05 -12.21
C GLY A 2 9.39 -16.19 -11.30
N PRO A 3 9.62 -14.91 -11.65
CA PRO A 3 10.39 -13.98 -10.83
C PRO A 3 9.78 -13.80 -9.44
N LEU A 4 10.64 -13.50 -8.45
CA LEU A 4 10.26 -13.14 -7.09
C LEU A 4 10.35 -11.62 -6.93
N PHE A 5 9.36 -11.02 -6.30
CA PHE A 5 9.32 -9.60 -5.96
C PHE A 5 9.01 -9.41 -4.50
N ARG A 6 9.69 -8.42 -3.91
CA ARG A 6 9.42 -7.97 -2.55
C ARG A 6 8.55 -6.72 -2.59
N VAL A 7 7.34 -6.83 -2.04
CA VAL A 7 6.37 -5.73 -2.02
C VAL A 7 6.06 -5.35 -0.58
N ALA A 8 6.04 -4.05 -0.29
CA ALA A 8 5.71 -3.55 1.03
C ALA A 8 4.54 -2.56 1.01
N SER A 9 3.83 -2.49 2.14
CA SER A 9 2.86 -1.44 2.42
C SER A 9 3.18 -0.78 3.75
N TYR A 10 3.09 0.55 3.79
CA TYR A 10 3.39 1.32 4.99
C TYR A 10 2.51 2.56 5.14
N ASN A 11 1.67 2.58 6.16
CA ASN A 11 1.01 3.81 6.60
C ASN A 11 2.02 4.69 7.35
N VAL A 12 2.42 5.81 6.74
CA VAL A 12 3.48 6.69 7.26
C VAL A 12 2.97 7.72 8.27
N HIS A 13 1.68 7.68 8.58
CA HIS A 13 1.02 8.55 9.56
C HIS A 13 1.38 10.03 9.40
N ARG A 14 1.35 10.52 8.15
CA ARG A 14 1.66 11.92 7.79
C ARG A 14 3.06 12.36 8.21
N TRP A 15 3.99 11.40 8.32
CA TRP A 15 5.37 11.60 8.77
C TRP A 15 5.49 12.07 10.22
N ALA A 16 4.44 11.91 11.03
CA ALA A 16 4.34 12.53 12.34
C ALA A 16 4.93 11.68 13.48
N GLY A 17 5.36 10.45 13.20
CA GLY A 17 5.86 9.51 14.21
C GLY A 17 4.76 8.76 14.93
N LEU A 18 5.16 7.87 15.85
CA LEU A 18 4.29 6.99 16.63
C LEU A 18 3.03 7.65 17.22
N ASN A 19 3.14 8.88 17.75
CA ASN A 19 2.02 9.52 18.45
C ASN A 19 1.22 10.51 17.59
N GLY A 20 1.60 10.72 16.32
CA GLY A 20 0.91 11.67 15.41
C GLY A 20 1.00 13.16 15.80
N ARG A 21 1.68 13.49 16.90
CA ARG A 21 1.80 14.87 17.44
C ARG A 21 3.05 15.62 16.96
N GLY A 22 4.00 14.90 16.35
CA GLY A 22 5.24 15.49 15.85
C GLY A 22 5.04 16.44 14.67
N LYS A 23 6.06 17.24 14.38
CA LYS A 23 6.17 17.85 13.05
C LYS A 23 6.40 16.72 12.02
N PRO A 24 5.91 16.87 10.78
CA PRO A 24 6.21 15.93 9.71
C PRO A 24 7.72 15.88 9.51
N ASP A 25 8.26 14.67 9.51
CA ASP A 25 9.68 14.41 9.34
C ASP A 25 9.83 13.09 8.56
N LEU A 26 10.16 13.24 7.28
CA LEU A 26 10.28 12.12 6.34
C LEU A 26 11.51 11.27 6.66
N THR A 27 12.54 11.79 7.33
CA THR A 27 13.79 11.04 7.57
C THR A 27 13.53 9.76 8.36
N ARG A 28 12.62 9.81 9.34
CA ARG A 28 12.22 8.65 10.15
C ARG A 28 11.59 7.56 9.31
N ALA A 29 10.61 7.92 8.46
CA ALA A 29 9.95 6.95 7.60
C ALA A 29 10.86 6.52 6.43
N GLY A 30 11.70 7.43 5.93
CA GLY A 30 12.71 7.16 4.90
C GLY A 30 13.71 6.09 5.32
N SER A 31 14.19 6.15 6.57
CA SER A 31 15.05 5.10 7.13
C SER A 31 14.34 3.74 7.16
N VAL A 32 13.05 3.71 7.50
CA VAL A 32 12.25 2.47 7.45
C VAL A 32 12.08 2.00 6.00
N ILE A 33 11.76 2.90 5.07
CA ILE A 33 11.59 2.59 3.65
C ILE A 33 12.87 1.98 3.06
N GLU A 34 14.03 2.49 3.45
CA GLU A 34 15.33 1.92 3.09
C GLU A 34 15.53 0.53 3.72
N GLU A 35 15.24 0.35 5.01
CA GLU A 35 15.32 -0.95 5.70
C GLU A 35 14.42 -2.03 5.07
N LEU A 36 13.31 -1.64 4.41
CA LEU A 36 12.39 -2.60 3.80
C LEU A 36 13.02 -3.38 2.65
N ASP A 37 13.98 -2.78 1.95
CA ASP A 37 14.66 -3.36 0.78
C ASP A 37 13.68 -3.89 -0.30
N ALA A 38 12.50 -3.27 -0.40
CA ALA A 38 11.43 -3.74 -1.27
C ALA A 38 11.55 -3.19 -2.69
N ASP A 39 11.12 -3.98 -3.67
CA ASP A 39 11.11 -3.57 -5.07
C ASP A 39 10.01 -2.55 -5.36
N MET A 40 8.88 -2.69 -4.65
CA MET A 40 7.73 -1.80 -4.77
C MET A 40 7.12 -1.54 -3.39
N ILE A 41 6.80 -0.29 -3.10
CA ILE A 41 6.32 0.15 -1.79
C ILE A 41 5.07 1.01 -1.98
N ALA A 42 3.98 0.61 -1.34
CA ALA A 42 2.77 1.43 -1.23
C ALA A 42 2.76 2.19 0.09
N LEU A 43 2.64 3.51 0.02
CA LEU A 43 2.57 4.39 1.19
C LEU A 43 1.16 4.96 1.36
N GLN A 44 0.64 4.91 2.59
CA GLN A 44 -0.65 5.52 2.95
C GLN A 44 -0.45 6.70 3.90
N GLU A 45 -1.40 7.65 3.89
CA GLU A 45 -1.32 8.90 4.65
C GLU A 45 -0.07 9.74 4.37
N VAL A 46 0.40 9.70 3.13
CA VAL A 46 1.49 10.55 2.67
C VAL A 46 1.02 11.99 2.67
N LEU A 47 1.71 12.84 3.44
CA LEU A 47 1.53 14.28 3.42
C LEU A 47 2.54 14.90 2.44
N ARG A 48 2.03 15.47 1.35
CA ARG A 48 2.80 16.27 0.40
C ARG A 48 2.55 17.76 0.69
N PRO A 49 3.56 18.52 1.16
CA PRO A 49 3.41 19.96 1.37
C PRO A 49 2.98 20.69 0.09
N LEU A 50 2.33 21.83 0.25
CA LEU A 50 2.10 22.78 -0.85
C LEU A 50 3.22 23.81 -0.83
N GLY A 51 3.88 24.04 -1.96
CA GLY A 51 4.99 24.98 -2.10
C GLY A 51 6.03 24.47 -3.08
N ASP A 52 7.18 25.15 -3.12
CA ASP A 52 8.29 24.81 -4.01
C ASP A 52 9.12 23.61 -3.48
N GLU A 53 9.02 23.31 -2.19
CA GLU A 53 9.65 22.14 -1.58
C GLU A 53 8.96 20.84 -2.03
N SER A 54 9.77 19.85 -2.41
CA SER A 54 9.29 18.56 -2.92
C SER A 54 9.88 17.39 -2.11
N PRO A 55 9.68 17.34 -0.78
CA PRO A 55 10.41 16.40 0.09
C PRO A 55 10.07 14.93 -0.18
N LEU A 56 8.90 14.63 -0.77
CA LEU A 56 8.56 13.28 -1.17
C LEU A 56 9.34 12.85 -2.42
N GLU A 57 9.47 13.76 -3.38
CA GLU A 57 10.28 13.60 -4.58
C GLU A 57 11.77 13.49 -4.22
N ASP A 58 12.26 14.34 -3.32
CA ASP A 58 13.65 14.30 -2.82
C ASP A 58 13.94 12.95 -2.15
N LEU A 59 13.05 12.46 -1.27
CA LEU A 59 13.17 11.13 -0.66
C LEU A 59 13.22 10.02 -1.72
N ALA A 60 12.36 10.08 -2.73
CA ALA A 60 12.35 9.08 -3.79
C ALA A 60 13.65 9.12 -4.59
N GLN A 61 14.17 10.31 -4.90
CA GLN A 61 15.43 10.51 -5.59
C GLN A 61 16.62 9.99 -4.78
N ASP A 62 16.69 10.31 -3.48
CA ASP A 62 17.76 9.88 -2.58
C ASP A 62 17.83 8.35 -2.46
N LEU A 63 16.66 7.69 -2.49
CA LEU A 63 16.55 6.23 -2.46
C LEU A 63 16.68 5.59 -3.86
N GLY A 64 16.80 6.37 -4.93
CA GLY A 64 16.86 5.87 -6.30
C GLY A 64 15.56 5.17 -6.76
N LEU A 65 14.41 5.62 -6.27
CA LEU A 65 13.09 5.03 -6.55
C LEU A 65 12.24 5.95 -7.44
N HIS A 66 11.46 5.34 -8.32
CA HIS A 66 10.40 6.01 -9.06
C HIS A 66 9.20 6.29 -8.16
N LEU A 67 8.57 7.45 -8.30
CA LEU A 67 7.45 7.90 -7.47
C LEU A 67 6.19 8.11 -8.30
N ALA A 68 5.06 7.61 -7.78
CA ALA A 68 3.72 8.07 -8.15
C ALA A 68 2.99 8.53 -6.88
N PHE A 69 2.27 9.65 -6.96
CA PHE A 69 1.47 10.17 -5.84
C PHE A 69 0.07 10.56 -6.30
N ALA A 70 -0.93 10.26 -5.49
CA ALA A 70 -2.31 10.68 -5.70
C ALA A 70 -2.93 11.23 -4.42
N ALA A 71 -3.28 12.51 -4.44
CA ALA A 71 -4.01 13.16 -3.37
C ALA A 71 -5.48 12.69 -3.33
N ASN A 72 -6.00 12.44 -2.13
CA ASN A 72 -7.42 12.17 -1.89
C ASN A 72 -8.09 13.21 -0.98
N ARG A 73 -7.31 13.97 -0.19
CA ARG A 73 -7.86 14.94 0.76
C ARG A 73 -6.95 16.15 0.93
N LYS A 74 -7.54 17.33 1.08
CA LYS A 74 -6.83 18.53 1.54
C LYS A 74 -6.54 18.46 3.04
N HIS A 75 -5.36 18.90 3.43
CA HIS A 75 -4.92 19.00 4.82
C HIS A 75 -4.35 20.39 5.09
N LYS A 76 -4.38 20.85 6.34
CA LYS A 76 -3.89 22.20 6.71
C LYS A 76 -2.40 22.42 6.41
N ARG A 77 -1.64 21.34 6.21
CA ARG A 77 -0.20 21.34 5.90
C ARG A 77 0.11 20.92 4.46
N GLY A 78 -0.90 20.65 3.62
CA GLY A 78 -0.69 20.20 2.25
C GLY A 78 -1.75 19.23 1.75
N GLU A 79 -1.37 18.31 0.87
CA GLU A 79 -2.23 17.26 0.33
C GLU A 79 -1.95 15.92 1.00
N LEU A 80 -3.01 15.19 1.35
CA LEU A 80 -2.93 13.82 1.85
C LEU A 80 -3.33 12.85 0.76
N GLY A 81 -2.58 11.76 0.64
CA GLY A 81 -2.77 10.79 -0.42
C GLY A 81 -2.10 9.45 -0.17
N ASN A 82 -2.14 8.64 -1.22
CA ASN A 82 -1.33 7.44 -1.32
C ASN A 82 -0.15 7.72 -2.26
N ALA A 83 0.98 7.08 -1.99
CA ALA A 83 2.12 7.08 -2.90
C ALA A 83 2.54 5.64 -3.23
N ILE A 84 3.20 5.49 -4.36
CA ILE A 84 3.88 4.27 -4.76
C ILE A 84 5.33 4.64 -5.05
N LEU A 85 6.26 3.93 -4.42
CA LEU A 85 7.68 3.94 -4.74
C LEU A 85 8.06 2.64 -5.43
N SER A 86 8.95 2.67 -6.42
CA SER A 86 9.35 1.47 -7.16
C SER A 86 10.78 1.54 -7.66
N ARG A 87 11.49 0.41 -7.62
CA ARG A 87 12.78 0.22 -8.31
C ARG A 87 12.62 0.13 -9.83
N PHE A 88 11.43 -0.25 -10.29
CA PHE A 88 11.13 -0.40 -11.71
C PHE A 88 10.47 0.88 -12.26
N PRO A 89 10.75 1.25 -13.52
CA PRO A 89 10.07 2.36 -14.17
C PRO A 89 8.55 2.20 -14.14
N ILE A 90 7.85 3.26 -13.74
CA ILE A 90 6.39 3.31 -13.74
C ILE A 90 5.91 3.58 -15.16
N THR A 91 5.21 2.63 -15.76
CA THR A 91 4.74 2.70 -17.15
C THR A 91 3.33 3.26 -17.26
N THR A 92 2.51 3.04 -16.24
CA THR A 92 1.12 3.52 -16.20
C THR A 92 0.75 3.96 -14.79
N ILE A 93 -0.06 5.01 -14.69
CA ILE A 93 -0.60 5.51 -13.43
C ILE A 93 -2.11 5.73 -13.62
N SER A 94 -2.87 5.38 -12.60
CA SER A 94 -4.29 5.67 -12.56
C SER A 94 -4.80 5.79 -11.14
N VAL A 95 -5.77 6.68 -10.97
CA VAL A 95 -6.37 6.96 -9.68
C VAL A 95 -7.82 6.51 -9.71
N LEU A 96 -8.14 5.58 -8.83
CA LEU A 96 -9.49 5.13 -8.59
C LEU A 96 -10.09 6.00 -7.50
N ASP A 97 -11.08 6.80 -7.86
CA ASP A 97 -11.85 7.52 -6.84
C ASP A 97 -12.73 6.52 -6.07
N LEU A 98 -12.42 6.32 -4.79
CA LEU A 98 -13.18 5.47 -3.87
C LEU A 98 -14.18 6.29 -3.05
N PHE A 99 -14.57 7.44 -3.58
CA PHE A 99 -15.59 8.30 -3.03
C PHE A 99 -16.92 7.57 -2.91
N SER A 100 -17.28 7.29 -1.66
CA SER A 100 -18.57 6.67 -1.31
C SER A 100 -19.32 7.48 -0.25
N SER A 101 -18.70 8.56 0.26
CA SER A 101 -19.31 9.56 1.14
C SER A 101 -18.59 10.91 1.01
N ARG A 102 -19.30 12.02 1.26
CA ARG A 102 -18.71 13.37 1.30
C ARG A 102 -17.71 13.60 2.45
N ILE A 103 -17.74 12.75 3.47
CA ILE A 103 -17.01 12.95 4.73
C ILE A 103 -15.61 12.32 4.65
N GLU A 104 -15.50 11.12 4.07
CA GLU A 104 -14.23 10.42 3.90
C GLU A 104 -13.90 10.23 2.41
N ARG A 105 -13.10 11.15 1.87
CA ARG A 105 -12.54 11.02 0.52
C ARG A 105 -11.38 10.04 0.58
N ARG A 106 -11.50 8.92 -0.12
CA ARG A 106 -10.44 7.92 -0.30
C ARG A 106 -10.20 7.71 -1.78
N CYS A 107 -8.98 7.34 -2.14
CA CYS A 107 -8.64 6.85 -3.47
C CYS A 107 -7.85 5.56 -3.34
N ALA A 108 -7.76 4.81 -4.43
CA ALA A 108 -6.65 3.91 -4.66
C ALA A 108 -5.78 4.43 -5.81
N LEU A 109 -4.47 4.23 -5.67
CA LEU A 109 -3.49 4.57 -6.67
C LEU A 109 -3.01 3.26 -7.30
N ALA A 110 -3.28 3.08 -8.59
CA ALA A 110 -2.79 1.96 -9.37
C ALA A 110 -1.58 2.40 -10.20
N ALA A 111 -0.52 1.60 -10.17
CA ALA A 111 0.66 1.77 -11.02
C ALA A 111 0.99 0.46 -11.72
N GLY A 112 1.39 0.54 -12.98
CA GLY A 112 1.98 -0.57 -13.72
C GLY A 112 3.49 -0.39 -13.85
N PHE A 113 4.23 -1.48 -13.81
CA PHE A 113 5.68 -1.50 -13.94
C PHE A 113 6.11 -2.48 -15.02
N ASP A 114 7.15 -2.11 -15.75
CA ASP A 114 7.89 -3.07 -16.57
C ASP A 114 9.00 -3.70 -15.72
N THR A 115 8.83 -4.98 -15.40
CA THR A 115 9.78 -5.73 -14.56
C THR A 115 10.84 -6.47 -15.39
N GLY A 116 10.84 -6.30 -16.72
CA GLY A 116 11.63 -7.11 -17.66
C GLY A 116 11.14 -8.54 -17.84
N SER A 117 10.34 -9.05 -16.89
CA SER A 117 9.67 -10.36 -16.95
C SER A 117 8.19 -10.28 -17.33
N GLY A 118 7.70 -9.07 -17.60
CA GLY A 118 6.30 -8.77 -17.88
C GLY A 118 5.80 -7.54 -17.11
N ILE A 119 4.56 -7.14 -17.44
CA ILE A 119 3.88 -6.05 -16.76
C ILE A 119 3.32 -6.55 -15.42
N PHE A 120 3.59 -5.80 -14.36
CA PHE A 120 3.07 -6.06 -13.03
C PHE A 120 2.33 -4.84 -12.49
N GLY A 121 1.19 -5.05 -11.85
CA GLY A 121 0.38 -3.99 -11.25
C GLY A 121 0.53 -3.92 -9.73
N LEU A 122 0.57 -2.70 -9.18
CA LEU A 122 0.38 -2.44 -7.75
C LEU A 122 -0.76 -1.45 -7.55
N VAL A 123 -1.68 -1.78 -6.65
CA VAL A 123 -2.81 -0.94 -6.25
C VAL A 123 -2.64 -0.61 -4.77
N ALA A 124 -2.24 0.62 -4.47
CA ALA A 124 -2.14 1.16 -3.13
C ALA A 124 -3.48 1.75 -2.69
N THR A 125 -4.02 1.31 -1.55
CA THR A 125 -5.29 1.81 -1.01
C THR A 125 -5.22 2.15 0.48
N HIS A 126 -6.17 2.96 0.94
CA HIS A 126 -6.44 3.18 2.36
C HIS A 126 -7.96 3.28 2.51
N LEU A 127 -8.56 2.25 3.11
CA LEU A 127 -10.02 2.15 3.18
C LEU A 127 -10.62 2.94 4.35
N SER A 128 -11.94 3.13 4.29
CA SER A 128 -12.71 3.80 5.34
C SER A 128 -12.71 3.03 6.66
N LEU A 129 -12.75 3.77 7.77
CA LEU A 129 -13.00 3.21 9.10
C LEU A 129 -14.46 2.73 9.24
N VAL A 130 -15.37 3.29 8.46
CA VAL A 130 -16.80 2.97 8.49
C VAL A 130 -17.09 1.72 7.65
N ASP A 131 -17.47 0.61 8.29
CA ASP A 131 -17.68 -0.71 7.66
C ASP A 131 -18.53 -0.69 6.38
N ARG A 132 -19.66 0.03 6.39
CA ARG A 132 -20.55 0.11 5.22
C ARG A 132 -19.88 0.81 4.03
N THR A 133 -19.12 1.87 4.31
CA THR A 133 -18.35 2.64 3.33
C THR A 133 -17.22 1.77 2.79
N ARG A 134 -16.45 1.13 3.69
CA ARG A 134 -15.37 0.21 3.35
C ARG A 134 -15.82 -0.93 2.42
N ARG A 135 -16.98 -1.55 2.70
CA ARG A 135 -17.55 -2.60 1.82
C ARG A 135 -17.81 -2.08 0.40
N ARG A 136 -18.35 -0.87 0.24
CA ARG A 136 -18.59 -0.28 -1.08
C ARG A 136 -17.28 -0.02 -1.81
N GLN A 137 -16.27 0.49 -1.11
CA GLN A 137 -14.94 0.73 -1.66
C GLN A 137 -14.28 -0.56 -2.16
N VAL A 138 -14.36 -1.65 -1.39
CA VAL A 138 -13.90 -2.97 -1.82
C VAL A 138 -14.61 -3.42 -3.10
N GLN A 139 -15.94 -3.25 -3.18
CA GLN A 139 -16.69 -3.62 -4.39
C GLN A 139 -16.30 -2.78 -5.61
N MET A 140 -15.94 -1.52 -5.43
CA MET A 140 -15.44 -0.65 -6.50
C MET A 140 -14.04 -1.11 -6.95
N LEU A 141 -13.15 -1.45 -6.01
CA LEU A 141 -11.80 -1.96 -6.29
C LEU A 141 -11.83 -3.26 -7.10
N LEU A 142 -12.59 -4.25 -6.64
CA LEU A 142 -12.65 -5.57 -7.28
C LEU A 142 -13.21 -5.53 -8.71
N LYS A 143 -14.04 -4.52 -9.03
CA LYS A 143 -14.61 -4.33 -10.36
C LYS A 143 -13.73 -3.47 -11.27
N HIS A 144 -12.62 -2.94 -10.77
CA HIS A 144 -11.83 -1.99 -11.53
C HIS A 144 -11.05 -2.67 -12.67
N PRO A 145 -11.07 -2.15 -13.91
CA PRO A 145 -10.39 -2.78 -15.04
C PRO A 145 -8.89 -2.99 -14.83
N GLN A 146 -8.18 -2.05 -14.20
CA GLN A 146 -6.73 -2.16 -13.98
C GLN A 146 -6.33 -3.25 -13.00
N TRP A 147 -7.20 -3.56 -12.03
CA TRP A 147 -6.98 -4.72 -11.17
C TRP A 147 -7.03 -6.03 -11.96
N ASN A 148 -7.85 -6.05 -13.01
CA ASN A 148 -8.10 -7.23 -13.85
C ASN A 148 -7.27 -7.23 -15.15
N ALA A 149 -6.33 -6.30 -15.33
CA ALA A 149 -5.55 -6.14 -16.56
C ALA A 149 -4.36 -7.12 -16.67
N GLY A 150 -4.05 -7.87 -15.62
CA GLY A 150 -2.91 -8.79 -15.56
C GLY A 150 -2.53 -9.12 -14.11
N PRO A 151 -1.33 -9.69 -13.88
CA PRO A 151 -0.81 -9.90 -12.55
C PRO A 151 -0.74 -8.59 -11.75
N ALA A 152 -1.40 -8.54 -10.60
CA ALA A 152 -1.52 -7.34 -9.81
C ALA A 152 -1.59 -7.64 -8.31
N VAL A 153 -1.21 -6.64 -7.51
CA VAL A 153 -1.21 -6.73 -6.05
C VAL A 153 -1.92 -5.53 -5.44
N LEU A 154 -2.89 -5.80 -4.58
CA LEU A 154 -3.66 -4.81 -3.85
C LEU A 154 -3.14 -4.76 -2.42
N VAL A 155 -2.65 -3.60 -2.02
CA VAL A 155 -1.97 -3.43 -0.74
C VAL A 155 -2.41 -2.16 -0.04
N GLY A 156 -2.39 -2.18 1.29
CA GLY A 156 -2.69 -0.99 2.07
C GLY A 156 -3.30 -1.26 3.44
N ASP A 157 -3.59 -0.17 4.11
CA ASP A 157 -4.41 -0.14 5.32
C ASP A 157 -5.88 -0.42 4.95
N MET A 158 -6.31 -1.64 5.24
CA MET A 158 -7.68 -2.08 4.99
C MET A 158 -8.64 -1.61 6.07
N ASN A 159 -8.16 -1.06 7.20
CA ASN A 159 -8.98 -0.68 8.35
C ASN A 159 -9.95 -1.79 8.81
N ALA A 160 -9.52 -3.05 8.66
CA ALA A 160 -10.32 -4.23 8.96
C ALA A 160 -9.62 -5.09 10.02
N TRP A 161 -9.84 -4.77 11.30
CA TRP A 161 -9.26 -5.53 12.42
C TRP A 161 -10.07 -6.77 12.84
N ARG A 162 -11.28 -6.94 12.31
CA ARG A 162 -12.15 -8.11 12.53
C ARG A 162 -12.62 -8.64 11.19
N GLU A 163 -13.06 -9.89 11.18
CA GLU A 163 -13.84 -10.41 10.06
C GLU A 163 -15.09 -9.53 9.87
N CYS A 164 -15.09 -8.76 8.79
CA CYS A 164 -16.20 -7.93 8.40
C CYS A 164 -16.56 -8.25 6.95
N LYS A 165 -17.73 -7.78 6.52
CA LYS A 165 -18.21 -8.02 5.15
C LYS A 165 -17.24 -7.53 4.07
N ALA A 166 -16.44 -6.50 4.34
CA ALA A 166 -15.46 -5.99 3.40
C ALA A 166 -14.24 -6.93 3.28
N SER A 167 -13.68 -7.37 4.42
CA SER A 167 -12.57 -8.33 4.41
C SER A 167 -13.02 -9.67 3.81
N GLN A 168 -14.21 -10.17 4.18
CA GLN A 168 -14.79 -11.37 3.58
C GLN A 168 -14.89 -11.26 2.05
N SER A 169 -15.41 -10.14 1.53
CA SER A 169 -15.46 -9.95 0.07
C SER A 169 -14.09 -9.96 -0.60
N LEU A 170 -13.04 -9.44 0.03
CA LEU A 170 -11.68 -9.55 -0.49
C LEU A 170 -11.19 -11.01 -0.46
N GLU A 171 -11.33 -11.70 0.68
CA GLU A 171 -10.89 -13.09 0.85
C GLU A 171 -11.61 -14.06 -0.10
N ASP A 172 -12.93 -13.89 -0.27
CA ASP A 172 -13.78 -14.74 -1.11
C ASP A 172 -13.47 -14.54 -2.60
N THR A 173 -13.24 -13.28 -3.01
CA THR A 173 -13.05 -12.93 -4.43
C THR A 173 -11.63 -13.16 -4.89
N LEU A 174 -10.64 -12.88 -4.03
CA LEU A 174 -9.23 -12.96 -4.38
C LEU A 174 -8.62 -14.33 -4.03
N HIS A 175 -9.49 -15.33 -3.82
CA HIS A 175 -9.15 -16.71 -3.50
C HIS A 175 -8.08 -16.80 -2.41
N ARG A 176 -8.52 -16.58 -1.16
CA ARG A 176 -7.83 -16.88 0.10
C ARG A 176 -6.32 -17.11 -0.04
N HIS A 177 -5.53 -16.21 0.53
CA HIS A 177 -4.24 -16.56 1.12
C HIS A 177 -4.49 -17.59 2.24
N SER A 178 -4.87 -18.81 1.89
CA SER A 178 -5.52 -19.77 2.79
C SER A 178 -4.59 -20.30 3.88
N ASN A 179 -3.32 -19.92 3.87
CA ASN A 179 -2.30 -20.46 4.75
C ASN A 179 -1.41 -19.41 5.43
N VAL A 180 -1.74 -18.10 5.39
CA VAL A 180 -0.93 -17.11 6.11
C VAL A 180 -1.81 -16.18 6.93
N ASP A 181 -1.60 -16.20 8.25
CA ASP A 181 -2.21 -15.22 9.15
C ASP A 181 -1.68 -13.83 8.83
N TRP A 182 -2.58 -12.86 8.67
CA TRP A 182 -2.18 -11.47 8.46
C TRP A 182 -1.37 -10.98 9.68
N PRO A 183 -0.16 -10.46 9.48
CA PRO A 183 0.67 -10.03 10.60
C PRO A 183 0.04 -8.83 11.29
N ALA A 184 0.14 -8.79 12.62
CA ALA A 184 -0.28 -7.62 13.37
C ALA A 184 0.68 -6.45 13.09
N THR A 185 0.14 -5.32 12.68
CA THR A 185 0.89 -4.10 12.35
C THR A 185 0.54 -2.92 13.24
N PHE A 186 -0.61 -2.98 13.95
CA PHE A 186 -1.12 -1.87 14.74
C PHE A 186 -1.50 -2.28 16.18
N PRO A 187 -1.28 -1.39 17.18
CA PRO A 187 -0.41 -0.22 17.12
C PRO A 187 1.06 -0.67 17.08
N ALA A 188 1.93 0.07 16.40
CA ALA A 188 3.33 -0.32 16.18
C ALA A 188 4.12 -0.56 17.48
N SER A 189 3.78 0.12 18.57
CA SER A 189 4.41 -0.08 19.88
C SER A 189 4.09 -1.43 20.53
N ARG A 190 2.94 -2.03 20.18
CA ARG A 190 2.49 -3.35 20.64
C ARG A 190 1.53 -3.95 19.60
N PRO A 191 2.06 -4.53 18.51
CA PRO A 191 1.23 -4.97 17.39
C PRO A 191 0.28 -6.09 17.81
N ILE A 192 -1.03 -5.85 17.68
CA ILE A 192 -2.09 -6.83 18.00
C ILE A 192 -3.20 -6.89 16.95
N LEU A 193 -3.30 -5.89 16.05
CA LEU A 193 -4.30 -5.81 14.99
C LEU A 193 -3.63 -5.87 13.61
N ALA A 194 -4.20 -6.66 12.71
CA ALA A 194 -3.74 -6.81 11.32
C ALA A 194 -4.56 -5.93 10.36
N LEU A 195 -4.27 -4.63 10.37
CA LEU A 195 -4.97 -3.63 9.55
C LEU A 195 -4.43 -3.60 8.12
N ASP A 196 -3.11 -3.70 7.98
CA ASP A 196 -2.40 -3.63 6.71
C ASP A 196 -2.34 -5.02 6.08
N ARG A 197 -2.77 -5.13 4.81
CA ARG A 197 -2.89 -6.42 4.11
C ARG A 197 -2.39 -6.35 2.68
N ILE A 198 -2.07 -7.52 2.12
CA ILE A 198 -1.51 -7.68 0.78
C ILE A 198 -2.27 -8.79 0.06
N TYR A 199 -2.99 -8.45 -1.00
CA TYR A 199 -3.72 -9.39 -1.83
C TYR A 199 -3.11 -9.48 -3.22
N ALA A 200 -3.08 -10.67 -3.82
CA ALA A 200 -2.51 -10.89 -5.14
C ALA A 200 -3.51 -11.51 -6.12
N SER A 201 -3.44 -11.11 -7.39
CA SER A 201 -4.11 -11.72 -8.53
C SER A 201 -3.05 -12.02 -9.60
N GLY A 202 -3.05 -13.22 -10.19
CA GLY A 202 -2.00 -13.63 -11.13
C GLY A 202 -0.58 -13.77 -10.53
N ALA A 203 -0.46 -13.71 -9.20
CA ALA A 203 0.77 -13.91 -8.46
C ALA A 203 0.48 -14.69 -7.16
N LYS A 204 1.49 -15.40 -6.65
CA LYS A 204 1.42 -16.18 -5.41
C LYS A 204 2.18 -15.45 -4.30
N VAL A 205 1.51 -15.16 -3.18
CA VAL A 205 2.19 -14.76 -1.94
C VAL A 205 2.93 -15.97 -1.36
N ILE A 206 4.25 -15.85 -1.24
CA ILE A 206 5.14 -16.88 -0.68
C ILE A 206 5.22 -16.72 0.84
N SER A 207 5.36 -15.49 1.31
CA SER A 207 5.39 -15.14 2.72
C SER A 207 4.87 -13.73 2.93
N VAL A 208 4.32 -13.46 4.11
CA VAL A 208 3.99 -12.10 4.56
C VAL A 208 4.39 -11.94 6.03
N SER A 209 4.96 -10.79 6.39
CA SER A 209 5.38 -10.48 7.75
C SER A 209 5.32 -8.97 8.03
N ALA A 210 5.24 -8.60 9.31
CA ALA A 210 5.44 -7.22 9.71
C ALA A 210 6.95 -6.91 9.78
N HIS A 211 7.35 -5.73 9.31
CA HIS A 211 8.70 -5.20 9.48
C HIS A 211 8.83 -4.56 10.86
N ASP A 212 9.06 -5.39 11.87
CA ASP A 212 9.07 -4.99 13.27
C ASP A 212 10.48 -4.62 13.78
N THR A 213 10.96 -3.44 13.39
CA THR A 213 12.27 -2.90 13.82
C THR A 213 12.11 -1.78 14.86
N PRO A 214 13.14 -1.50 15.69
CA PRO A 214 13.12 -0.35 16.59
C PRO A 214 12.85 0.98 15.86
N THR A 215 13.35 1.12 14.61
CA THR A 215 13.10 2.29 13.76
C THR A 215 11.61 2.37 13.38
N ALA A 216 11.05 1.28 12.86
CA ALA A 216 9.65 1.21 12.44
C ALA A 216 8.68 1.53 13.61
N ARG A 217 8.93 0.99 14.80
CA ARG A 217 8.13 1.23 16.02
C ARG A 217 8.06 2.70 16.45
N ARG A 218 8.97 3.55 16.00
CA ARG A 218 8.99 4.99 16.34
C ARG A 218 8.53 5.89 15.19
N ALA A 219 8.69 5.42 13.95
CA ALA A 219 8.46 6.20 12.74
C ALA A 219 6.97 6.38 12.40
N SER A 220 6.11 5.43 12.77
CA SER A 220 4.66 5.49 12.57
C SER A 220 3.92 4.74 13.69
N ASP A 221 2.60 4.89 13.76
CA ASP A 221 1.71 4.05 14.59
C ASP A 221 1.35 2.72 13.92
N HIS A 222 1.72 2.54 12.66
CA HIS A 222 1.69 1.25 11.96
C HIS A 222 3.11 0.72 11.75
N LEU A 223 3.28 -0.60 11.82
CA LEU A 223 4.44 -1.27 11.23
C LEU A 223 4.19 -1.49 9.73
N PRO A 224 5.22 -1.43 8.88
CA PRO A 224 5.10 -1.88 7.50
C PRO A 224 4.75 -3.38 7.46
N VAL A 225 4.01 -3.78 6.44
CA VAL A 225 3.83 -5.19 6.06
C VAL A 225 4.61 -5.47 4.78
N VAL A 226 5.31 -6.59 4.74
CA VAL A 226 6.16 -7.01 3.61
C VAL A 226 5.71 -8.37 3.14
N ALA A 227 5.60 -8.55 1.82
CA ALA A 227 5.36 -9.84 1.20
C ALA A 227 6.40 -10.17 0.13
N GLU A 228 6.75 -11.45 0.08
CA GLU A 228 7.50 -12.04 -1.02
C GLU A 228 6.49 -12.67 -1.99
N LEU A 229 6.55 -12.27 -3.25
CA LEU A 229 5.56 -12.60 -4.26
C LEU A 229 6.21 -13.27 -5.46
N ARG A 230 5.60 -14.34 -5.96
CA ARG A 230 6.04 -15.00 -7.18
C ARG A 230 5.01 -14.82 -8.28
N LEU A 231 5.42 -14.28 -9.43
CA LEU A 231 4.53 -14.26 -10.59
C LEU A 231 4.19 -15.68 -11.03
N LEU A 232 2.92 -15.89 -11.34
CA LEU A 232 2.49 -17.12 -11.98
C LEU A 232 2.77 -17.00 -13.48
N PRO A 233 3.12 -18.11 -14.17
CA PRO A 233 3.21 -18.11 -15.62
C PRO A 233 1.89 -17.63 -16.23
N SER A 234 1.95 -16.78 -17.25
CA SER A 234 0.78 -16.43 -18.05
C SER A 234 0.16 -17.70 -18.63
N ALA A 235 -1.17 -17.83 -18.58
CA ALA A 235 -1.87 -19.01 -19.06
C ALA A 235 -1.81 -19.20 -20.60
N ASP A 236 -1.25 -18.24 -21.34
CA ASP A 236 -1.19 -18.23 -22.81
C ASP A 236 0.12 -18.81 -23.37
N SER A 237 0.56 -19.95 -22.83
CA SER A 237 1.59 -20.78 -23.47
C SER A 237 1.08 -22.21 -23.66
N GLY A 238 0.02 -22.33 -24.45
CA GLY A 238 -0.58 -23.56 -24.94
C GLY A 238 -1.16 -23.36 -26.32
#